data_AF-A0A2E1RTV8-F1
#
_entry.id   AF-A0A2E1RTV8-F1
#
_cell.length_a   1.000
_cell.length_b   1.000
_cell.length_c   1.000
_cell.angle_alpha   90.00
_cell.angle_beta   90.00
_cell.angle_gamma   90.00
#
_symmetry.space_group_name_H-M   'P 1'
#
loop_
_entity.id
_entity.type
_entity.pdbx_description
1 polymer ?
#
loop_
_entity_poly.entity_id
_entity_poly.type
_entity_poly.pdbx_seq_one_letter_code
_entity_poly.pdbx_strand_id
1 'polypeptide(L)'
;QNFNLKIQLEQLKAMNSISDKIETLNARINELAVKVQEKDEKIAILKMRPTLEEVQEGRAGSVVLTVEPDGDNITLGLTIEQSDNLVEWTKLNGEMTRTIPIPDGKKFYRFALDK
;
A
#
# COMPACT_ATOMS: atom_id res chain seq x y z
N GLN A 1 -61.77 22.88 -17.25
CA GLN A 1 -61.35 21.45 -17.27
C GLN A 1 -59.99 21.24 -17.94
N ASN A 2 -59.72 21.81 -19.13
CA ASN A 2 -58.47 21.59 -19.88
C ASN A 2 -57.18 22.12 -19.18
N PHE A 3 -57.28 23.23 -18.43
CA PHE A 3 -56.14 23.84 -17.72
C PHE A 3 -55.56 22.93 -16.61
N ASN A 4 -56.41 22.30 -15.80
CA ASN A 4 -55.95 21.39 -14.74
C ASN A 4 -55.25 20.15 -15.31
N LEU A 5 -55.75 19.60 -16.42
CA LEU A 5 -55.12 18.44 -17.09
C LEU A 5 -53.70 18.78 -17.58
N LYS A 6 -53.49 19.99 -18.11
CA LYS A 6 -52.16 20.45 -18.54
C LYS A 6 -51.18 20.54 -17.37
N ILE A 7 -51.61 21.05 -16.22
CA ILE A 7 -50.78 21.13 -15.01
C ILE A 7 -50.41 19.73 -14.51
N GLN A 8 -51.37 18.81 -14.47
CA GLN A 8 -51.13 17.43 -14.06
C GLN A 8 -50.13 16.72 -14.99
N LEU A 9 -50.21 16.98 -16.31
CA LEU A 9 -49.27 16.43 -17.29
C LEU A 9 -47.84 16.94 -17.08
N GLU A 10 -47.66 18.23 -16.77
CA GLU A 10 -46.34 18.79 -16.48
C GLU A 10 -45.77 18.25 -15.15
N GLN A 11 -46.62 18.08 -14.13
CA GLN A 11 -46.23 17.43 -12.87
C GLN A 11 -45.78 15.97 -13.09
N LEU A 12 -46.50 15.22 -13.95
CA LEU A 12 -46.14 13.84 -14.28
C LEU A 12 -44.79 13.76 -15.00
N LYS A 13 -44.53 14.67 -15.95
CA LYS A 13 -43.22 14.75 -16.63
C LYS A 13 -42.08 15.05 -15.65
N ALA A 14 -42.31 15.97 -14.71
CA ALA A 14 -41.32 16.30 -13.68
C ALA A 14 -41.04 15.10 -12.77
N MET A 15 -42.09 14.35 -12.37
CA MET A 15 -41.96 13.12 -11.59
C MET A 15 -41.13 12.06 -12.33
N ASN A 16 -41.40 11.83 -13.61
CA ASN A 16 -40.65 10.86 -14.40
C ASN A 16 -39.16 11.26 -14.49
N SER A 17 -38.87 12.54 -14.74
CA SER A 17 -37.49 13.03 -14.75
C SER A 17 -36.77 12.87 -13.41
N ILE A 18 -37.49 13.02 -12.29
CA ILE A 18 -36.94 12.76 -10.95
C ILE A 18 -36.66 11.25 -10.78
N SER A 19 -37.56 10.38 -11.24
CA SER A 19 -37.37 8.93 -11.20
C SER A 19 -36.11 8.51 -11.95
N ASP A 20 -35.90 9.02 -13.17
CA ASP A 20 -34.71 8.72 -13.99
C ASP A 20 -33.41 9.16 -13.28
N LYS A 21 -33.45 10.31 -12.59
CA LYS A 21 -32.31 10.80 -11.80
C LYS A 21 -32.04 9.93 -10.59
N ILE A 22 -33.09 9.45 -9.91
CA ILE A 22 -32.94 8.53 -8.77
C ILE A 22 -32.30 7.21 -9.23
N GLU A 23 -32.76 6.64 -10.35
CA GLU A 23 -32.16 5.44 -10.92
C GLU A 23 -30.68 5.64 -11.26
N THR A 24 -30.35 6.78 -11.89
CA THR A 24 -28.97 7.14 -12.21
C THR A 24 -28.10 7.29 -10.95
N LEU A 25 -28.62 7.92 -9.90
CA LEU A 25 -27.91 8.07 -8.64
C LEU A 25 -27.70 6.73 -7.94
N ASN A 26 -28.70 5.85 -7.95
CA ASN A 26 -28.60 4.51 -7.39
C ASN A 26 -27.53 3.68 -8.12
N ALA A 27 -27.46 3.76 -9.44
CA ALA A 27 -26.40 3.11 -10.21
C ALA A 27 -25.01 3.62 -9.79
N ARG A 28 -24.83 4.93 -9.67
CA ARG A 28 -23.56 5.54 -9.21
C ARG A 28 -23.19 5.17 -7.78
N ILE A 29 -24.16 5.08 -6.87
CA ILE A 29 -23.94 4.65 -5.49
C ILE A 29 -23.41 3.20 -5.48
N ASN A 30 -24.00 2.32 -6.27
CA ASN A 30 -23.56 0.93 -6.37
C ASN A 30 -22.13 0.83 -6.94
N GLU A 31 -21.81 1.58 -8.00
CA GLU A 31 -20.44 1.62 -8.55
C GLU A 31 -19.41 2.13 -7.53
N LEU A 32 -19.77 3.17 -6.77
CA LEU A 32 -18.88 3.72 -5.74
C LEU A 32 -18.69 2.72 -4.60
N ALA A 33 -19.72 1.99 -4.19
CA ALA A 33 -19.63 0.97 -3.16
C ALA A 33 -18.62 -0.13 -3.54
N VAL A 34 -18.67 -0.61 -4.78
CA VAL A 34 -17.69 -1.60 -5.30
C VAL A 34 -16.27 -1.03 -5.27
N LYS A 35 -16.08 0.21 -5.74
CA LYS A 35 -14.75 0.85 -5.74
C LYS A 35 -14.18 1.13 -4.36
N VAL A 36 -15.03 1.27 -3.34
CA VAL A 36 -14.60 1.41 -1.94
C VAL A 36 -14.15 0.06 -1.42
N GLN A 37 -14.92 -0.99 -1.65
CA GLN A 37 -14.55 -2.35 -1.26
C GLN A 37 -13.18 -2.77 -1.84
N GLU A 38 -12.96 -2.56 -3.14
CA GLU A 38 -11.68 -2.87 -3.80
C GLU A 38 -10.49 -2.11 -3.16
N LYS A 39 -10.72 -0.86 -2.73
CA LYS A 39 -9.68 -0.07 -2.05
C LYS A 39 -9.44 -0.56 -0.64
N ASP A 40 -10.48 -0.94 0.08
CA ASP A 40 -10.36 -1.48 1.44
C ASP A 40 -9.59 -2.81 1.43
N GLU A 41 -9.84 -3.68 0.45
CA GLU A 41 -9.08 -4.90 0.23
C GLU A 41 -7.61 -4.60 -0.06
N LYS A 42 -7.33 -3.64 -0.95
CA LYS A 42 -5.95 -3.20 -1.24
C LYS A 42 -5.26 -2.59 -0.03
N ILE A 43 -5.97 -1.81 0.79
CA ILE A 43 -5.45 -1.25 2.04
C ILE A 43 -5.16 -2.37 3.04
N ALA A 44 -6.02 -3.39 3.14
CA ALA A 44 -5.78 -4.53 4.00
C ALA A 44 -4.49 -5.27 3.62
N ILE A 45 -4.28 -5.51 2.32
CA ILE A 45 -3.04 -6.08 1.78
C ILE A 45 -1.83 -5.19 2.10
N LEU A 46 -1.92 -3.89 1.84
CA LEU A 46 -0.80 -2.96 2.11
C LEU A 46 -0.52 -2.74 3.61
N LYS A 47 -1.53 -2.91 4.47
CA LYS A 47 -1.38 -2.88 5.94
C LYS A 47 -0.70 -4.12 6.48
N MET A 48 -0.77 -5.24 5.78
CA MET A 48 0.12 -6.36 6.05
C MET A 48 1.53 -5.85 5.73
N ARG A 49 2.34 -5.64 6.77
CA ARG A 49 3.75 -5.32 6.56
C ARG A 49 4.34 -6.49 5.76
N PRO A 50 5.04 -6.23 4.65
CA PRO A 50 5.71 -7.30 3.93
C PRO A 50 6.64 -8.04 4.90
N THR A 51 6.76 -9.35 4.73
CA THR A 51 7.68 -10.14 5.53
C THR A 51 9.12 -9.71 5.26
N LEU A 52 10.03 -10.09 6.16
CA LEU A 52 11.44 -9.79 5.98
C LEU A 52 11.96 -10.38 4.65
N GLU A 53 11.49 -11.58 4.33
CA GLU A 53 11.80 -12.32 3.12
C GLU A 53 11.29 -11.57 1.86
N GLU A 54 10.07 -11.05 1.87
CA GLU A 54 9.50 -10.28 0.75
C GLU A 54 10.26 -8.96 0.50
N VAL A 55 10.75 -8.31 1.57
CA VAL A 55 11.57 -7.09 1.47
C VAL A 55 12.98 -7.39 0.97
N GLN A 56 13.53 -8.55 1.32
CA GLN A 56 14.85 -9.01 0.88
C GLN A 56 14.85 -9.43 -0.59
N GLU A 57 13.83 -10.15 -1.05
CA GLU A 57 13.72 -10.61 -2.44
C GLU A 57 13.36 -9.49 -3.42
N GLY A 58 12.59 -8.49 -2.99
CA GLY A 58 12.11 -7.41 -3.86
C GLY A 58 13.14 -6.32 -4.21
N ARG A 59 14.35 -6.36 -3.66
CA ARG A 59 15.38 -5.33 -3.86
C ARG A 59 16.75 -5.98 -4.08
N ALA A 60 17.21 -6.01 -5.33
CA ALA A 60 18.64 -6.18 -5.60
C ALA A 60 19.42 -5.13 -4.79
N GLY A 61 20.34 -5.57 -3.91
CA GLY A 61 21.12 -4.70 -3.03
C GLY A 61 20.47 -4.25 -1.71
N SER A 62 19.51 -5.01 -1.17
CA SER A 62 18.81 -4.65 0.08
C SER A 62 19.71 -4.70 1.32
N VAL A 63 19.65 -3.66 2.15
CA VAL A 63 20.23 -3.63 3.51
C VAL A 63 19.10 -3.88 4.50
N VAL A 64 19.21 -4.93 5.32
CA VAL A 64 18.23 -5.23 6.36
C VAL A 64 18.76 -4.81 7.73
N LEU A 65 17.94 -4.03 8.43
CA LEU A 65 18.16 -3.64 9.82
C LEU A 65 17.07 -4.28 10.67
N THR A 66 17.47 -5.14 11.60
CA THR A 66 16.56 -5.77 12.55
C THR A 66 16.91 -5.28 13.94
N VAL A 67 15.92 -4.73 14.65
CA VAL A 67 16.04 -4.44 16.09
C VAL A 67 15.67 -5.72 16.83
N GLU A 68 16.52 -6.15 17.77
CA GLU A 68 16.23 -7.33 18.58
C GLU A 68 15.02 -7.06 19.50
N PRO A 69 14.28 -8.11 19.93
CA PRO A 69 13.05 -7.94 20.72
C PRO A 69 13.22 -7.16 22.02
N ASP A 70 14.41 -7.19 22.62
CA ASP A 70 14.77 -6.44 23.83
C ASP A 70 15.03 -4.94 23.55
N GLY A 71 15.29 -4.57 22.29
CA GLY A 71 15.63 -3.22 21.88
C GLY A 71 17.07 -2.81 22.20
N ASP A 72 17.91 -3.74 22.67
CA ASP A 72 19.26 -3.45 23.14
C ASP A 72 20.30 -3.59 22.01
N ASN A 73 19.94 -4.27 20.93
CA ASN A 73 20.83 -4.48 19.79
C ASN A 73 20.15 -4.21 18.45
N ILE A 74 20.97 -3.77 17.49
CA ILE A 74 20.63 -3.76 16.07
C ILE A 74 21.50 -4.81 15.38
N THR A 75 20.87 -5.68 14.60
CA THR A 75 21.56 -6.59 13.70
C THR A 75 21.47 -6.04 12.27
N LEU A 76 22.65 -5.78 11.68
CA LEU A 76 22.82 -5.42 10.27
C LEU A 76 23.18 -6.69 9.48
N GLY A 77 22.35 -7.04 8.51
CA GLY A 77 22.61 -8.12 7.56
C GLY A 77 22.85 -7.57 6.15
N LEU A 78 23.95 -8.00 5.53
CA LEU A 78 24.30 -7.68 4.14
C LEU A 78 24.53 -8.97 3.34
N THR A 79 23.85 -9.08 2.21
CA THR A 79 24.10 -10.11 1.20
C THR A 79 24.89 -9.51 0.06
N ILE A 80 25.95 -10.19 -0.40
CA ILE A 80 26.72 -9.75 -1.55
C ILE A 80 26.22 -10.50 -2.78
N GLU A 81 25.93 -9.76 -3.85
CA GLU A 81 25.49 -10.29 -5.13
C GLU A 81 26.40 -9.75 -6.24
N GLN A 82 26.65 -10.56 -7.26
CA GLN A 82 27.41 -10.17 -8.44
C GLN A 82 26.55 -10.27 -9.71
N SER A 83 26.83 -9.42 -10.69
CA SER A 83 26.15 -9.40 -11.98
C SER A 83 27.10 -8.96 -13.08
N ASP A 84 27.04 -9.62 -14.23
CA ASP A 84 27.81 -9.24 -15.42
C ASP A 84 27.04 -8.27 -16.34
N ASN A 85 25.72 -8.12 -16.13
CA ASN A 85 24.83 -7.40 -17.06
C ASN A 85 23.86 -6.42 -16.37
N LEU A 86 23.96 -6.25 -15.05
CA LEU A 86 23.08 -5.42 -14.20
C LEU A 86 21.60 -5.87 -14.16
N VAL A 87 21.28 -7.01 -14.76
CA VAL A 87 19.92 -7.56 -14.83
C VAL A 87 19.82 -8.86 -14.02
N GLU A 88 20.80 -9.74 -14.19
CA GLU A 88 20.86 -11.04 -13.53
C GLU A 88 21.88 -10.98 -12.40
N TRP A 89 21.42 -11.22 -11.17
CA TRP A 89 22.23 -11.15 -9.97
C TRP A 89 22.38 -12.54 -9.36
N THR A 90 23.62 -12.91 -9.00
CA THR A 90 23.93 -14.18 -8.33
C THR A 90 24.48 -13.88 -6.95
N LYS A 91 23.87 -14.45 -5.91
CA LYS A 91 24.37 -14.37 -4.53
C LYS A 91 25.75 -15.02 -4.42
N LEU A 92 26.70 -14.29 -3.86
CA LEU A 92 27.96 -14.87 -3.43
C LEU A 92 27.77 -15.62 -2.10
N ASN A 93 28.53 -16.69 -1.89
CA ASN A 93 28.50 -17.41 -0.62
C ASN A 93 29.08 -16.54 0.49
N GLY A 94 28.27 -16.30 1.52
CA GLY A 94 28.65 -15.54 2.72
C GLY A 94 27.64 -14.43 3.03
N GLU A 95 27.14 -14.44 4.26
CA GLU A 95 26.38 -13.32 4.82
C GLU A 95 27.31 -12.50 5.71
N MET A 96 27.32 -11.18 5.51
CA MET A 96 27.98 -10.28 6.44
C MET A 96 26.95 -9.80 7.45
N THR A 97 27.00 -10.39 8.64
CA THR A 97 26.14 -10.02 9.75
C THR A 97 26.96 -9.34 10.84
N ARG A 98 26.46 -8.21 11.35
CA ARG A 98 27.05 -7.49 12.47
C ARG A 98 25.99 -7.06 13.46
N THR A 99 26.13 -7.53 14.70
CA THR A 99 25.34 -7.07 15.84
C THR A 99 26.02 -5.86 16.47
N ILE A 100 25.25 -4.82 16.73
CA ILE A 100 25.73 -3.55 17.28
C ILE A 100 24.89 -3.24 18.51
N PRO A 101 25.50 -3.15 19.70
CA PRO A 101 24.78 -2.78 20.91
C PRO A 101 24.34 -1.32 20.83
N ILE A 102 23.14 -1.05 21.34
CA ILE A 102 22.51 0.26 21.46
C ILE A 102 22.77 0.77 22.88
N PRO A 103 23.69 1.74 23.08
CA PRO A 103 23.95 2.25 24.42
C PRO A 103 22.76 3.07 24.94
N ASP A 104 22.50 2.97 26.24
CA ASP A 104 21.44 3.71 26.93
C ASP A 104 21.48 5.22 26.62
N GLY A 105 20.28 5.79 26.39
CA GLY A 105 20.09 7.23 26.20
C GLY A 105 20.36 7.76 24.79
N LYS A 106 20.77 6.93 23.84
CA LYS A 106 20.90 7.31 22.42
C LYS A 106 19.65 6.90 21.64
N LYS A 107 19.20 7.76 20.72
CA LYS A 107 17.94 7.60 19.97
C LYS A 107 18.10 7.47 18.46
N PHE A 108 19.22 7.93 17.90
CA PHE A 108 19.43 8.02 16.47
C PHE A 108 20.80 7.45 16.11
N TYR A 109 20.82 6.58 15.10
CA TYR A 109 22.01 5.93 14.57
C TYR A 109 22.06 6.12 13.06
N ARG A 110 23.26 6.32 12.52
CA ARG A 110 23.52 6.44 11.08
C ARG A 110 24.66 5.51 10.72
N PHE A 111 24.47 4.73 9.67
CA PHE A 111 25.53 3.99 9.01
C PHE A 111 26.10 4.86 7.89
N ALA A 112 27.40 5.12 7.92
CA ALA A 112 28.11 5.78 6.84
C ALA A 112 29.03 4.75 6.18
N LEU A 113 28.95 4.65 4.86
CA LEU A 113 29.93 3.92 4.08
C LEU A 113 31.14 4.85 3.93
N ASP A 114 32.25 4.49 4.58
CA ASP A 114 33.54 5.12 4.30
C ASP A 114 34.20 4.35 3.14
N LYS A 115 34.99 5.08 2.36
CA LYS A 115 35.44 4.72 0.99
C LYS A 115 36.04 3.35 0.83
#